data_AF-A0A960PB94-F1
#
_entry.id   AF-A0A960PB94-F1
#
_cell.length_a   1.000
_cell.length_b   1.000
_cell.length_c   1.000
_cell.angle_alpha   90.00
_cell.angle_beta   90.00
_cell.angle_gamma   90.00
#
_symmetry.space_group_name_H-M   'P 1'
#
loop_
_entity.id
_entity.type
_entity.pdbx_description
1 polymer ?
#
loop_
_entity_poly.entity_id
_entity_poly.type
_entity_poly.pdbx_seq_one_letter_code
_entity_poly.pdbx_strand_id
1 'polypeptide(L)'
;MKRLFAFAAAAALLLGCGSAPKPEDGGGRIFPYDTQVRDLPNGLRAVTVKTPYPNIVALYVVVQVGSRNEVEPGRSGFAHLFEHMMFRGTERFSPDQWNEIMQRAGAETNAYTTDDRTVYHAVFSKEDLQPILDLEADRFQNLKYSEEIFRTETRAVLSEYNKSFSDPMRKLDEQLRNKAFTTHTYKHTTMGFIEDVEAMPDMYDYGLEFFHRYYRPEYTVVSIVGDVEHDQAQKLIEEYWGGWEKGSYQAPIPEEPPASAPQSIEIDFHAPTLPLLAVSYRAPAYSDTVIDSAVLDLISFQAFGESSELYKRLVLDQQKVDFLYPGYLDHVDPYLFTVYARVKKAEDVADVQQQILAEI
;
A
#
# COMPACT_ATOMS: atom_id res chain seq x y z
N MET A 1 -56.13 26.80 -45.88
CA MET A 1 -56.89 25.63 -46.37
C MET A 1 -55.93 24.71 -47.13
N LYS A 2 -55.91 23.44 -46.74
CA LYS A 2 -55.36 22.24 -47.43
C LYS A 2 -53.84 22.08 -47.60
N ARG A 3 -53.37 21.04 -46.91
CA ARG A 3 -52.13 20.25 -47.05
C ARG A 3 -51.99 19.64 -48.46
N LEU A 4 -50.76 19.37 -48.92
CA LEU A 4 -50.33 18.00 -49.25
C LEU A 4 -48.80 17.89 -49.42
N PHE A 5 -48.29 16.71 -49.07
CA PHE A 5 -46.91 16.28 -48.95
C PHE A 5 -46.18 16.09 -50.30
N ALA A 6 -44.85 16.23 -50.29
CA ALA A 6 -43.96 15.37 -51.06
C ALA A 6 -42.61 15.24 -50.33
N PHE A 7 -42.35 14.01 -49.87
CA PHE A 7 -41.08 13.51 -49.36
C PHE A 7 -39.99 13.58 -50.44
N ALA A 8 -38.81 14.09 -50.11
CA ALA A 8 -37.58 13.88 -50.88
C ALA A 8 -36.52 13.31 -49.95
N ALA A 9 -35.96 12.18 -50.38
CA ALA A 9 -35.11 11.29 -49.62
C ALA A 9 -33.77 11.93 -49.21
N ALA A 10 -33.50 11.94 -47.91
CA ALA A 10 -32.14 12.08 -47.39
C ALA A 10 -31.51 10.68 -47.39
N ALA A 11 -30.52 10.49 -48.26
CA ALA A 11 -29.70 9.29 -48.29
C ALA A 11 -29.01 9.10 -46.93
N ALA A 12 -29.33 8.00 -46.26
CA ALA A 12 -28.61 7.54 -45.09
C ALA A 12 -27.20 7.14 -45.52
N LEU A 13 -26.19 7.93 -45.16
CA LEU A 13 -24.83 7.44 -45.04
C LEU A 13 -24.81 6.41 -43.90
N LEU A 14 -24.90 5.13 -44.28
CA LEU A 14 -24.43 4.04 -43.45
C LEU A 14 -22.90 4.16 -43.38
N LEU A 15 -22.43 5.05 -42.50
CA LEU A 15 -21.10 4.94 -41.92
C LEU A 15 -21.12 3.62 -41.16
N GLY A 16 -20.56 2.58 -41.79
CA GLY A 16 -20.28 1.35 -41.10
C GLY A 16 -19.48 1.70 -39.86
N CYS A 17 -20.07 1.49 -38.69
CA CYS A 17 -19.34 1.34 -37.45
C CYS A 17 -18.36 0.20 -37.69
N GLY A 18 -17.17 0.53 -38.19
CA GLY A 18 -16.02 -0.35 -38.08
C GLY A 18 -15.94 -0.67 -36.60
N SER A 19 -16.14 -1.94 -36.26
CA SER A 19 -15.87 -2.42 -34.91
C SER A 19 -14.49 -1.91 -34.56
N ALA A 20 -14.42 -1.02 -33.55
CA ALA A 20 -13.16 -0.70 -32.92
C ALA A 20 -12.46 -2.05 -32.67
N PRO A 21 -11.17 -2.19 -33.02
CA PRO A 21 -10.46 -3.42 -32.74
C PRO A 21 -10.70 -3.71 -31.26
N LYS A 22 -11.26 -4.90 -30.96
CA LYS A 22 -11.25 -5.40 -29.59
C LYS A 22 -9.80 -5.27 -29.13
N PRO A 23 -9.52 -4.70 -27.94
CA PRO A 23 -8.19 -4.79 -27.36
C PRO A 23 -7.78 -6.25 -27.48
N GLU A 24 -6.62 -6.51 -28.09
CA GLU A 24 -6.05 -7.85 -28.00
C GLU A 24 -5.97 -8.14 -26.51
N ASP A 25 -6.66 -9.21 -26.10
CA ASP A 25 -6.62 -9.71 -24.75
C ASP A 25 -5.14 -9.94 -24.45
N GLY A 26 -4.56 -9.10 -23.59
CA GLY A 26 -3.12 -9.00 -23.33
C GLY A 26 -2.60 -10.22 -22.57
N GLY A 27 -2.98 -11.43 -22.98
CA GLY A 27 -2.50 -12.72 -22.49
C GLY A 27 -2.48 -12.88 -20.97
N GLY A 28 -3.32 -12.17 -20.21
CA GLY A 28 -3.27 -12.17 -18.74
C GLY A 28 -1.89 -11.80 -18.16
N ARG A 29 -1.05 -11.07 -18.92
CA ARG A 29 0.31 -10.73 -18.47
C ARG A 29 0.26 -9.47 -17.61
N ILE A 30 0.68 -9.61 -16.35
CA ILE A 30 0.76 -8.50 -15.38
C ILE A 30 1.83 -7.47 -15.81
N PHE A 31 2.94 -7.95 -16.38
CA PHE A 31 4.02 -7.09 -16.91
C PHE A 31 4.04 -7.10 -18.43
N PRO A 32 4.47 -6.00 -19.08
CA PRO A 32 4.68 -5.93 -20.53
C PRO A 32 5.95 -6.68 -20.99
N TYR A 33 6.67 -7.33 -20.07
CA TYR A 33 7.94 -8.02 -20.28
C TYR A 33 7.83 -9.53 -20.03
N ASP A 34 8.81 -10.30 -20.51
CA ASP A 34 8.87 -11.75 -20.25
C ASP A 34 8.96 -12.00 -18.74
N THR A 35 8.02 -12.81 -18.24
CA THR A 35 7.77 -12.97 -16.81
C THR A 35 7.58 -14.44 -16.48
N GLN A 36 8.28 -14.90 -15.45
CA GLN A 36 8.05 -16.20 -14.85
C GLN A 36 7.69 -16.04 -13.38
N VAL A 37 6.64 -16.75 -12.96
CA VAL A 37 6.20 -16.88 -11.58
C VAL A 37 6.30 -18.35 -11.19
N ARG A 38 6.95 -18.62 -10.07
CA ARG A 38 7.13 -19.98 -9.55
C ARG A 38 6.90 -19.97 -8.05
N ASP A 39 6.00 -20.82 -7.58
CA ASP A 39 5.86 -21.11 -6.15
C ASP A 39 6.82 -22.23 -5.77
N LEU A 40 7.69 -21.99 -4.78
CA LEU A 40 8.62 -22.97 -4.23
C LEU A 40 7.87 -23.95 -3.31
N PRO A 41 8.42 -25.16 -3.06
CA PRO A 41 7.79 -26.12 -2.13
C PRO A 41 7.58 -25.54 -0.72
N ASN A 42 8.47 -24.63 -0.29
CA ASN A 42 8.36 -23.93 0.98
C ASN A 42 7.37 -22.75 0.97
N GLY A 43 6.60 -22.55 -0.10
CA GLY A 43 5.52 -21.56 -0.16
C GLY A 43 5.95 -20.15 -0.58
N LEU A 44 7.26 -19.90 -0.69
CA LEU A 44 7.77 -18.65 -1.23
C LEU A 44 7.44 -18.53 -2.72
N ARG A 45 6.98 -17.35 -3.13
CA ARG A 45 6.74 -17.04 -4.54
C ARG A 45 7.94 -16.32 -5.14
N ALA A 46 8.54 -16.93 -6.14
CA ALA A 46 9.63 -16.36 -6.94
C ALA A 46 9.07 -15.75 -8.23
N VAL A 47 9.25 -14.44 -8.40
CA VAL A 47 8.89 -13.71 -9.62
C VAL A 47 10.16 -13.23 -10.31
N THR A 48 10.24 -13.41 -11.62
CA THR A 48 11.36 -12.91 -12.41
C THR A 48 10.82 -12.25 -13.65
N VAL A 49 11.28 -11.03 -13.93
CA VAL A 49 10.84 -10.21 -15.08
C VAL A 49 12.08 -9.75 -15.84
N LYS A 50 12.26 -10.26 -17.07
CA LYS A 50 13.41 -9.93 -17.89
C LYS A 50 13.17 -8.66 -18.69
N THR A 51 14.05 -7.68 -18.56
CA THR A 51 13.96 -6.40 -19.27
C THR A 51 15.17 -6.18 -20.19
N PRO A 52 15.07 -5.32 -21.22
CA PRO A 52 16.19 -5.03 -22.12
C PRO A 52 17.17 -3.95 -21.58
N TYR A 53 17.03 -3.53 -20.32
CA TYR A 53 17.86 -2.46 -19.74
C TYR A 53 19.16 -3.03 -19.18
N PRO A 54 20.31 -2.80 -19.83
CA PRO A 54 21.54 -3.51 -19.51
C PRO A 54 22.06 -3.17 -18.11
N ASN A 55 22.61 -4.18 -17.46
CA ASN A 55 23.35 -4.09 -16.19
C ASN A 55 22.56 -3.59 -14.96
N ILE A 56 21.24 -3.43 -15.02
CA ILE A 56 20.44 -2.99 -13.88
C ILE A 56 19.49 -4.10 -13.45
N VAL A 57 19.43 -4.35 -12.15
CA VAL A 57 18.51 -5.29 -11.52
C VAL A 57 17.83 -4.62 -10.33
N ALA A 58 16.52 -4.80 -10.24
CA ALA A 58 15.71 -4.45 -9.09
C ALA A 58 15.29 -5.75 -8.37
N LEU A 59 15.55 -5.80 -7.07
CA LEU A 59 15.08 -6.83 -6.16
C LEU A 59 13.97 -6.23 -5.30
N TYR A 60 12.84 -6.93 -5.21
CA TYR A 60 11.77 -6.64 -4.26
C TYR A 60 11.50 -7.88 -3.43
N VAL A 61 11.59 -7.75 -2.11
CA VAL A 61 11.12 -8.75 -1.15
C VAL A 61 9.87 -8.20 -0.49
N VAL A 62 8.73 -8.77 -0.85
CA VAL A 62 7.40 -8.36 -0.36
C VAL A 62 6.93 -9.37 0.66
N VAL A 63 6.79 -8.94 1.91
CA VAL A 63 6.12 -9.71 2.97
C VAL A 63 4.65 -9.28 2.98
N GLN A 64 3.74 -10.22 2.77
CA GLN A 64 2.28 -10.01 2.77
C GLN A 64 1.74 -9.86 4.20
N VAL A 65 2.40 -8.99 4.97
CA VAL A 65 2.10 -8.65 6.36
C VAL A 65 2.27 -7.15 6.51
N GLY A 66 1.22 -6.49 6.97
CA GLY A 66 1.18 -5.07 7.33
C GLY A 66 0.45 -4.87 8.66
N SER A 67 0.01 -3.65 8.94
CA SER A 67 -0.76 -3.36 10.16
C SER A 67 -2.10 -4.10 10.24
N ARG A 68 -2.65 -4.55 9.11
CA ARG A 68 -3.81 -5.45 9.06
C ARG A 68 -3.62 -6.69 9.93
N ASN A 69 -2.41 -7.20 10.04
CA ASN A 69 -2.12 -8.46 10.73
C ASN A 69 -1.99 -8.30 12.26
N GLU A 70 -2.11 -7.08 12.80
CA GLU A 70 -1.91 -6.76 14.21
C GLU A 70 -3.21 -6.93 15.01
N VAL A 71 -3.67 -8.17 15.13
CA VAL A 71 -5.00 -8.50 15.68
C VAL A 71 -5.10 -8.41 17.20
N GLU A 72 -3.97 -8.45 17.90
CA GLU A 72 -3.97 -8.45 19.37
C GLU A 72 -4.14 -7.03 19.95
N PRO A 73 -5.05 -6.82 20.90
CA PRO A 73 -5.18 -5.53 21.59
C PRO A 73 -3.86 -5.13 22.28
N GLY A 74 -3.48 -3.86 22.16
CA GLY A 74 -2.26 -3.35 22.77
C GLY A 74 -0.98 -3.62 21.98
N ARG A 75 -1.08 -4.11 20.74
CA ARG A 75 0.07 -4.61 19.95
C ARG A 75 0.13 -4.09 18.52
N SER A 76 -0.37 -2.87 18.28
CA SER A 76 -0.26 -2.23 16.97
C SER A 76 1.09 -1.51 16.74
N GLY A 77 1.47 -1.32 15.48
CA GLY A 77 2.71 -0.65 15.04
C GLY A 77 3.95 -1.55 14.87
N PHE A 78 3.82 -2.85 15.10
CA PHE A 78 4.92 -3.83 14.96
C PHE A 78 5.33 -4.09 13.51
N ALA A 79 4.40 -4.06 12.55
CA ALA A 79 4.72 -4.18 11.12
C ALA A 79 5.65 -3.04 10.67
N HIS A 80 5.37 -1.81 11.14
CA HIS A 80 6.25 -0.67 10.91
C HIS A 80 7.57 -0.80 11.66
N LEU A 81 7.54 -1.21 12.94
CA LEU A 81 8.78 -1.49 13.70
C LEU A 81 9.67 -2.49 12.96
N PHE A 82 9.10 -3.52 12.35
CA PHE A 82 9.88 -4.55 11.68
C PHE A 82 10.52 -4.08 10.38
N GLU A 83 9.98 -3.05 9.73
CA GLU A 83 10.69 -2.31 8.69
C GLU A 83 12.06 -1.83 9.20
N HIS A 84 12.12 -1.28 10.42
CA HIS A 84 13.37 -0.83 11.05
C HIS A 84 14.23 -1.98 11.56
N MET A 85 13.62 -2.95 12.24
CA MET A 85 14.35 -4.04 12.91
C MET A 85 15.09 -4.92 11.92
N MET A 86 14.56 -5.06 10.70
CA MET A 86 15.15 -5.87 9.66
C MET A 86 16.52 -5.37 9.17
N PHE A 87 17.01 -4.21 9.61
CA PHE A 87 18.36 -3.71 9.34
C PHE A 87 19.34 -3.90 10.50
N ARG A 88 18.94 -4.64 11.55
CA ARG A 88 19.77 -4.88 12.76
C ARG A 88 20.69 -6.08 12.67
N GLY A 89 20.70 -6.74 11.50
CA GLY A 89 21.68 -7.75 11.13
C GLY A 89 21.36 -9.15 11.66
N THR A 90 22.29 -10.05 11.40
CA THR A 90 22.21 -11.47 11.73
C THR A 90 23.51 -11.91 12.39
N GLU A 91 23.64 -13.21 12.69
CA GLU A 91 24.94 -13.76 13.12
C GLU A 91 25.99 -13.74 12.00
N ARG A 92 25.56 -13.80 10.73
CA ARG A 92 26.45 -13.93 9.57
C ARG A 92 26.85 -12.57 8.99
N PHE A 93 25.93 -11.61 9.02
CA PHE A 93 26.13 -10.26 8.53
C PHE A 93 25.69 -9.24 9.58
N SER A 94 26.66 -8.50 10.13
CA SER A 94 26.36 -7.34 10.97
C SER A 94 25.70 -6.22 10.14
N PRO A 95 25.05 -5.24 10.79
CA PRO A 95 24.53 -4.05 10.10
C PRO A 95 25.58 -3.33 9.25
N ASP A 96 26.81 -3.22 9.75
CA ASP A 96 27.91 -2.56 9.04
C ASP A 96 28.32 -3.36 7.79
N GLN A 97 28.39 -4.70 7.90
CA GLN A 97 28.68 -5.55 6.75
C GLN A 97 27.59 -5.49 5.69
N TRP A 98 26.31 -5.47 6.10
CA TRP A 98 25.19 -5.28 5.17
C TRP A 98 25.34 -3.94 4.43
N ASN A 99 25.61 -2.85 5.16
CA ASN A 99 25.83 -1.52 4.58
C ASN A 99 27.02 -1.47 3.62
N GLU A 100 28.15 -2.09 3.98
CA GLU A 100 29.35 -2.15 3.13
C GLU A 100 29.09 -2.91 1.82
N ILE A 101 28.35 -4.02 1.86
CA ILE A 101 28.00 -4.80 0.67
C ILE A 101 27.09 -3.97 -0.25
N MET A 102 26.02 -3.38 0.31
CA MET A 102 25.09 -2.55 -0.48
C MET A 102 25.79 -1.33 -1.09
N GLN A 103 26.64 -0.64 -0.33
CA GLN A 103 27.40 0.51 -0.85
C GLN A 103 28.41 0.11 -1.93
N ARG A 104 29.08 -1.04 -1.78
CA ARG A 104 30.02 -1.55 -2.80
C ARG A 104 29.32 -1.88 -4.12
N ALA A 105 28.10 -2.41 -4.05
CA ALA A 105 27.26 -2.65 -5.21
C ALA A 105 26.69 -1.37 -5.84
N GLY A 106 26.87 -0.21 -5.19
CA GLY A 106 26.23 1.04 -5.57
C GLY A 106 24.70 0.96 -5.46
N ALA A 107 24.19 0.09 -4.58
CA ALA A 107 22.77 -0.20 -4.49
C ALA A 107 21.99 0.99 -3.93
N GLU A 108 20.89 1.33 -4.57
CA GLU A 108 19.85 2.17 -3.97
C GLU A 108 18.88 1.24 -3.25
N THR A 109 18.68 1.44 -1.94
CA THR A 109 17.89 0.53 -1.10
C THR A 109 16.91 1.32 -0.25
N ASN A 110 15.71 0.78 -0.09
CA ASN A 110 14.73 1.36 0.82
C ASN A 110 13.72 0.30 1.28
N ALA A 111 12.87 0.65 2.24
CA ALA A 111 11.75 -0.17 2.68
C ALA A 111 10.51 0.71 2.92
N TYR A 112 9.34 0.08 2.95
CA TYR A 112 8.11 0.72 3.40
C TYR A 112 7.10 -0.31 3.85
N THR A 113 6.32 0.04 4.87
CA THR A 113 5.17 -0.72 5.35
C THR A 113 3.85 -0.04 4.98
N THR A 114 2.83 -0.85 4.73
CA THR A 114 1.46 -0.44 4.44
C THR A 114 0.48 -1.19 5.36
N ASP A 115 -0.82 -1.01 5.12
CA ASP A 115 -1.83 -1.77 5.83
C ASP A 115 -1.73 -3.29 5.54
N ASP A 116 -1.34 -3.71 4.34
CA ASP A 116 -1.40 -5.13 3.94
C ASP A 116 -0.04 -5.80 3.66
N ARG A 117 1.03 -5.02 3.55
CA ARG A 117 2.36 -5.53 3.19
C ARG A 117 3.51 -4.66 3.70
N THR A 118 4.66 -5.30 3.86
CA THR A 118 5.95 -4.68 4.10
C THR A 118 6.88 -5.02 2.94
N VAL A 119 7.53 -4.02 2.35
CA VAL A 119 8.33 -4.16 1.13
C VAL A 119 9.74 -3.69 1.39
N TYR A 120 10.71 -4.53 1.05
CA TYR A 120 12.13 -4.19 1.02
C TYR A 120 12.61 -4.27 -0.42
N HIS A 121 13.32 -3.25 -0.88
CA HIS A 121 13.74 -3.20 -2.27
C HIS A 121 15.12 -2.61 -2.44
N ALA A 122 15.79 -3.07 -3.49
CA ALA A 122 17.12 -2.65 -3.86
C ALA A 122 17.24 -2.59 -5.38
N VAL A 123 17.92 -1.57 -5.91
CA VAL A 123 18.31 -1.45 -7.32
C VAL A 123 19.82 -1.39 -7.40
N PHE A 124 20.43 -2.29 -8.18
CA PHE A 124 21.88 -2.50 -8.19
C PHE A 124 22.36 -3.07 -9.54
N SER A 125 23.69 -3.22 -9.68
CA SER A 125 24.32 -3.77 -10.89
C SER A 125 24.14 -5.28 -10.98
N LYS A 126 23.86 -5.84 -12.16
CA LYS A 126 23.57 -7.30 -12.30
C LYS A 126 24.65 -8.23 -11.73
N GLU A 127 25.91 -7.77 -11.71
CA GLU A 127 27.06 -8.50 -11.17
C GLU A 127 26.91 -8.78 -9.67
N ASP A 128 26.12 -7.96 -8.96
CA ASP A 128 25.89 -8.06 -7.51
C ASP A 128 24.61 -8.86 -7.15
N LEU A 129 23.91 -9.44 -8.13
CA LEU A 129 22.68 -10.20 -7.88
C LEU A 129 22.88 -11.33 -6.88
N GLN A 130 23.89 -12.17 -7.08
CA GLN A 130 24.15 -13.30 -6.20
C GLN A 130 24.49 -12.88 -4.76
N PRO A 131 25.47 -11.99 -4.50
CA PRO A 131 25.79 -11.58 -3.12
C PRO A 131 24.64 -10.84 -2.43
N ILE A 132 23.88 -10.02 -3.14
CA ILE A 132 22.72 -9.33 -2.55
C ILE A 132 21.60 -10.32 -2.22
N LEU A 133 21.33 -11.30 -3.09
CA LEU A 133 20.28 -12.28 -2.82
C LEU A 133 20.63 -13.20 -1.62
N ASP A 134 21.90 -13.55 -1.45
CA ASP A 134 22.39 -14.29 -0.26
C ASP A 134 22.26 -13.46 1.03
N LEU A 135 22.68 -12.19 0.96
CA LEU A 135 22.60 -11.25 2.07
C LEU A 135 21.15 -11.05 2.54
N GLU A 136 20.24 -10.80 1.60
CA GLU A 136 18.82 -10.64 1.89
C GLU A 136 18.21 -11.95 2.40
N ALA A 137 18.54 -13.11 1.82
CA ALA A 137 18.06 -14.40 2.31
C ALA A 137 18.41 -14.63 3.78
N ASP A 138 19.65 -14.31 4.19
CA ASP A 138 20.08 -14.45 5.58
C ASP A 138 19.34 -13.47 6.50
N ARG A 139 19.16 -12.22 6.07
CA ARG A 139 18.44 -11.17 6.83
C ARG A 139 17.02 -11.59 7.19
N PHE A 140 16.28 -12.18 6.25
CA PHE A 140 14.90 -12.64 6.45
C PHE A 140 14.77 -13.94 7.23
N GLN A 141 15.77 -14.81 7.17
CA GLN A 141 15.74 -16.11 7.85
C GLN A 141 16.28 -16.04 9.27
N ASN A 142 17.29 -15.20 9.51
CA ASN A 142 18.18 -15.28 10.67
C ASN A 142 18.33 -13.94 11.41
N LEU A 143 17.33 -13.04 11.31
CA LEU A 143 17.35 -11.76 12.01
C LEU A 143 17.62 -11.97 13.51
N LYS A 144 18.58 -11.21 14.04
CA LYS A 144 18.96 -11.30 15.45
C LYS A 144 19.29 -9.92 16.00
N TYR A 145 18.68 -9.58 17.13
CA TYR A 145 18.87 -8.29 17.79
C TYR A 145 18.76 -8.45 19.31
N SER A 146 19.34 -7.51 20.05
CA SER A 146 19.23 -7.47 21.52
C SER A 146 17.98 -6.67 21.94
N GLU A 147 17.55 -6.87 23.20
CA GLU A 147 16.50 -6.03 23.80
C GLU A 147 16.88 -4.54 23.81
N GLU A 148 18.15 -4.22 24.00
CA GLU A 148 18.64 -2.83 23.96
C GLU A 148 18.44 -2.18 22.58
N ILE A 149 18.76 -2.90 21.50
CA ILE A 149 18.52 -2.43 20.14
C ILE A 149 17.02 -2.27 19.91
N PHE A 150 16.21 -3.26 20.30
CA PHE A 150 14.76 -3.19 20.19
C PHE A 150 14.18 -1.95 20.91
N ARG A 151 14.61 -1.68 22.14
CA ARG A 151 14.21 -0.48 22.90
C ARG A 151 14.66 0.83 22.24
N THR A 152 15.76 0.80 21.51
CA THR A 152 16.26 1.97 20.77
C THR A 152 15.41 2.24 19.54
N GLU A 153 15.08 1.21 18.77
CA GLU A 153 14.25 1.32 17.56
C GLU A 153 12.80 1.70 17.86
N THR A 154 12.20 1.14 18.91
CA THR A 154 10.85 1.53 19.36
C THR A 154 10.77 3.02 19.72
N ARG A 155 11.83 3.61 20.30
CA ARG A 155 11.90 5.07 20.53
C ARG A 155 12.06 5.88 19.24
N ALA A 156 12.75 5.33 18.24
CA ALA A 156 12.84 5.96 16.92
C ALA A 156 11.44 5.99 16.26
N VAL A 157 10.71 4.87 16.30
CA VAL A 157 9.31 4.78 15.83
C VAL A 157 8.41 5.76 16.56
N LEU A 158 8.52 5.89 17.90
CA LEU A 158 7.78 6.90 18.66
C LEU A 158 8.12 8.33 18.24
N SER A 159 9.39 8.61 17.96
CA SER A 159 9.82 9.93 17.48
C SER A 159 9.24 10.24 16.10
N GLU A 160 9.18 9.24 15.22
CA GLU A 160 8.55 9.35 13.92
C GLU A 160 7.04 9.55 14.03
N TYR A 161 6.36 8.82 14.92
CA TYR A 161 4.94 9.01 15.18
C TYR A 161 4.66 10.47 15.55
N ASN A 162 5.39 11.00 16.55
CA ASN A 162 5.23 12.38 16.98
C ASN A 162 5.50 13.41 15.86
N LYS A 163 6.49 13.13 15.00
CA LYS A 163 6.77 13.96 13.82
C LYS A 163 5.62 13.89 12.81
N SER A 164 5.14 12.70 12.47
CA SER A 164 4.07 12.48 11.49
C SER A 164 2.76 13.12 11.94
N PHE A 165 2.41 13.02 13.22
CA PHE A 165 1.19 13.60 13.78
C PHE A 165 1.25 15.11 14.05
N SER A 166 2.36 15.75 13.71
CA SER A 166 2.40 17.21 13.54
C SER A 166 1.73 17.68 12.23
N ASP A 167 1.46 16.76 11.30
CA ASP A 167 0.62 16.99 10.13
C ASP A 167 -0.86 16.74 10.48
N PRO A 168 -1.74 17.76 10.37
CA PRO A 168 -3.16 17.59 10.67
C PRO A 168 -3.87 16.58 9.76
N MET A 169 -3.37 16.31 8.55
CA MET A 169 -3.92 15.25 7.68
C MET A 169 -3.71 13.86 8.28
N ARG A 170 -2.54 13.60 8.89
CA ARG A 170 -2.25 12.31 9.53
C ARG A 170 -3.13 12.05 10.74
N LYS A 171 -3.36 13.09 11.56
CA LYS A 171 -4.29 13.01 12.68
C LYS A 171 -5.74 12.81 12.22
N LEU A 172 -6.15 13.49 11.15
CA LEU A 172 -7.49 13.30 10.57
C LEU A 172 -7.69 11.85 10.11
N ASP A 173 -6.72 11.28 9.41
CA ASP A 173 -6.80 9.91 8.90
C ASP A 173 -6.87 8.85 10.00
N GLU A 174 -6.03 8.95 11.03
CA GLU A 174 -6.05 8.04 12.17
C GLU A 174 -7.42 8.05 12.87
N GLN A 175 -7.95 9.23 13.16
CA GLN A 175 -9.21 9.36 13.88
C GLN A 175 -10.40 8.92 13.00
N LEU A 176 -10.34 9.20 11.69
CA LEU A 176 -11.29 8.70 10.72
C LEU A 176 -11.32 7.17 10.72
N ARG A 177 -10.16 6.51 10.61
CA ARG A 177 -10.04 5.05 10.63
C ARG A 177 -10.53 4.45 11.92
N ASN A 178 -10.11 4.99 13.06
CA ASN A 178 -10.53 4.51 14.38
C ASN A 178 -12.04 4.67 14.59
N LYS A 179 -12.66 5.69 14.00
CA LYS A 179 -14.11 5.87 14.01
C LYS A 179 -14.82 4.92 13.05
N ALA A 180 -14.26 4.72 11.85
CA ALA A 180 -14.88 3.95 10.79
C ALA A 180 -14.85 2.44 11.05
N PHE A 181 -13.80 1.91 11.69
CA PHE A 181 -13.68 0.48 11.97
C PHE A 181 -13.82 0.19 13.46
N THR A 182 -14.71 -0.73 13.79
CA THR A 182 -15.04 -1.10 15.17
C THR A 182 -14.29 -2.35 15.62
N THR A 183 -14.15 -3.34 14.74
CA THR A 183 -13.51 -4.62 15.04
C THR A 183 -12.30 -4.90 14.14
N HIS A 184 -12.33 -4.46 12.88
CA HIS A 184 -11.26 -4.72 11.92
C HIS A 184 -9.99 -3.91 12.24
N THR A 185 -8.82 -4.48 12.03
CA THR A 185 -7.50 -3.90 12.36
C THR A 185 -7.16 -2.63 11.57
N TYR A 186 -7.74 -2.46 10.38
CA TYR A 186 -7.76 -1.19 9.64
C TYR A 186 -8.21 0.04 10.45
N LYS A 187 -8.75 -0.14 11.67
CA LYS A 187 -8.99 0.93 12.64
C LYS A 187 -7.76 1.72 13.08
N HIS A 188 -6.55 1.16 13.07
CA HIS A 188 -5.30 1.90 13.36
C HIS A 188 -4.48 2.06 12.10
N THR A 189 -3.68 3.12 12.04
CA THR A 189 -2.72 3.32 10.93
C THR A 189 -1.58 2.32 10.99
N THR A 190 -0.74 2.30 9.95
CA THR A 190 0.51 1.53 9.94
C THR A 190 1.42 1.81 11.13
N MET A 191 1.36 3.02 11.69
CA MET A 191 2.15 3.38 12.87
C MET A 191 1.60 2.79 14.17
N GLY A 192 0.38 2.26 14.16
CA GLY A 192 -0.34 1.80 15.35
C GLY A 192 -1.05 2.94 16.11
N PHE A 193 -1.57 2.59 17.28
CA PHE A 193 -2.07 3.53 18.28
C PHE A 193 -0.92 4.09 19.10
N ILE A 194 -0.99 5.38 19.47
CA ILE A 194 0.05 6.01 20.28
C ILE A 194 0.31 5.26 21.59
N GLU A 195 -0.74 4.79 22.27
CA GLU A 195 -0.59 4.06 23.54
C GLU A 195 0.18 2.75 23.36
N ASP A 196 -0.01 2.07 22.23
CA ASP A 196 0.70 0.84 21.90
C ASP A 196 2.16 1.14 21.57
N VAL A 197 2.43 2.20 20.79
CA VAL A 197 3.79 2.65 20.44
C VAL A 197 4.58 3.10 21.67
N GLU A 198 3.94 3.78 22.62
CA GLU A 198 4.56 4.19 23.89
C GLU A 198 4.89 2.99 24.79
N ALA A 199 4.06 1.94 24.77
CA ALA A 199 4.27 0.72 25.54
C ALA A 199 5.22 -0.30 24.85
N MET A 200 5.40 -0.16 23.54
CA MET A 200 6.21 -1.04 22.68
C MET A 200 7.63 -1.34 23.19
N PRO A 201 8.39 -0.39 23.81
CA PRO A 201 9.74 -0.68 24.32
C PRO A 201 9.82 -1.82 25.34
N ASP A 202 8.72 -2.15 26.02
CA ASP A 202 8.66 -3.23 27.02
C ASP A 202 8.16 -4.56 26.43
N MET A 203 8.00 -4.66 25.11
CA MET A 203 7.40 -5.81 24.42
C MET A 203 8.40 -6.61 23.56
N TYR A 204 9.65 -6.73 24.01
CA TYR A 204 10.71 -7.42 23.26
C TYR A 204 10.33 -8.86 22.86
N ASP A 205 9.75 -9.64 23.78
CA ASP A 205 9.32 -11.01 23.50
C ASP A 205 8.25 -11.08 22.41
N TYR A 206 7.32 -10.11 22.38
CA TYR A 206 6.34 -10.03 21.30
C TYR A 206 6.99 -9.60 19.98
N GLY A 207 8.02 -8.74 20.01
CA GLY A 207 8.83 -8.46 18.82
C GLY A 207 9.41 -9.74 18.22
N LEU A 208 10.07 -10.58 19.04
CA LEU A 208 10.59 -11.87 18.58
C LEU A 208 9.48 -12.78 18.04
N GLU A 209 8.34 -12.82 18.73
CA GLU A 209 7.16 -13.57 18.29
C GLU A 209 6.63 -13.07 16.93
N PHE A 210 6.54 -11.75 16.72
CA PHE A 210 6.10 -11.15 15.46
C PHE A 210 7.00 -11.58 14.30
N PHE A 211 8.33 -11.50 14.47
CA PHE A 211 9.29 -12.01 13.49
C PHE A 211 9.03 -13.49 13.16
N HIS A 212 8.90 -14.33 14.19
CA HIS A 212 8.71 -15.77 14.03
C HIS A 212 7.37 -16.16 13.40
N ARG A 213 6.32 -15.35 13.58
CA ARG A 213 5.01 -15.60 12.97
C ARG A 213 4.96 -15.23 11.49
N TYR A 214 5.57 -14.10 11.13
CA TYR A 214 5.26 -13.41 9.87
C TYR A 214 6.39 -13.39 8.86
N TYR A 215 7.64 -13.36 9.31
CA TYR A 215 8.79 -13.46 8.41
C TYR A 215 9.01 -14.93 8.09
N ARG A 216 8.20 -15.43 7.16
CA ARG A 216 8.14 -16.83 6.72
C ARG A 216 7.95 -16.92 5.21
N PRO A 217 8.39 -18.01 4.56
CA PRO A 217 8.39 -18.11 3.11
C PRO A 217 6.97 -18.05 2.53
N GLU A 218 5.96 -18.63 3.19
CA GLU A 218 4.57 -18.60 2.73
C GLU A 218 3.93 -17.20 2.69
N TYR A 219 4.51 -16.22 3.40
CA TYR A 219 4.08 -14.82 3.34
C TYR A 219 4.94 -13.98 2.38
N THR A 220 5.99 -14.55 1.78
CA THR A 220 7.03 -13.79 1.09
C THR A 220 7.02 -14.00 -0.43
N VAL A 221 7.10 -12.90 -1.16
CA VAL A 221 7.36 -12.86 -2.60
C VAL A 221 8.73 -12.26 -2.84
N VAL A 222 9.60 -12.96 -3.56
CA VAL A 222 10.89 -12.44 -4.04
C VAL A 222 10.77 -12.17 -5.53
N SER A 223 10.83 -10.91 -5.92
CA SER A 223 10.74 -10.46 -7.32
C SER A 223 12.07 -9.89 -7.79
N ILE A 224 12.59 -10.40 -8.91
CA ILE A 224 13.81 -9.91 -9.58
C ILE A 224 13.44 -9.38 -10.96
N VAL A 225 13.64 -8.09 -11.19
CA VAL A 225 13.29 -7.40 -12.44
C VAL A 225 14.52 -6.74 -13.03
N GLY A 226 14.90 -7.01 -14.28
CA GLY A 226 16.09 -6.36 -14.86
C GLY A 226 16.80 -7.14 -15.98
N ASP A 227 18.09 -6.85 -16.14
CA ASP A 227 19.02 -7.61 -17.00
C ASP A 227 19.38 -8.95 -16.34
N VAL A 228 18.42 -9.88 -16.34
CA VAL A 228 18.55 -11.21 -15.73
C VAL A 228 18.05 -12.32 -16.66
N GLU A 229 18.65 -13.50 -16.54
CA GLU A 229 18.11 -14.72 -17.12
C GLU A 229 17.23 -15.45 -16.09
N HIS A 230 16.02 -15.84 -16.49
CA HIS A 230 15.04 -16.47 -15.59
C HIS A 230 15.63 -17.69 -14.87
N ASP A 231 16.25 -18.62 -15.61
CA ASP A 231 16.81 -19.86 -15.04
C ASP A 231 17.89 -19.58 -13.99
N GLN A 232 18.74 -18.57 -14.22
CA GLN A 232 19.79 -18.19 -13.28
C GLN A 232 19.18 -17.58 -12.01
N ALA A 233 18.28 -16.61 -12.16
CA ALA A 233 17.64 -15.93 -11.05
C ALA A 233 16.82 -16.89 -10.19
N GLN A 234 16.01 -17.75 -10.82
CA GLN A 234 15.20 -18.77 -10.13
C GLN A 234 16.07 -19.79 -9.38
N LYS A 235 17.22 -20.20 -9.96
CA LYS A 235 18.16 -21.08 -9.29
C LYS A 235 18.77 -20.43 -8.04
N LEU A 236 19.17 -19.16 -8.12
CA LEU A 236 19.71 -18.43 -6.97
C LEU A 236 18.64 -18.25 -5.88
N ILE A 237 17.38 -17.97 -6.24
CA ILE A 237 16.28 -17.90 -5.27
C ILE A 237 16.11 -19.26 -4.58
N GLU A 238 16.03 -20.36 -5.33
CA GLU A 238 15.93 -21.71 -4.74
C GLU A 238 17.12 -22.03 -3.82
N GLU A 239 18.34 -21.68 -4.23
CA GLU A 239 19.57 -21.95 -3.48
C GLU A 239 19.58 -21.24 -2.12
N TYR A 240 19.22 -19.96 -2.08
CA TYR A 240 19.30 -19.16 -0.84
C TYR A 240 18.02 -19.15 -0.01
N TRP A 241 16.85 -19.30 -0.66
CA TRP A 241 15.54 -19.16 0.00
C TRP A 241 14.75 -20.47 0.06
N GLY A 242 15.10 -21.50 -0.71
CA GLY A 242 14.36 -22.76 -0.76
C GLY A 242 14.45 -23.59 0.51
N GLY A 243 15.50 -23.38 1.31
CA GLY A 243 15.69 -24.02 2.61
C GLY A 243 14.93 -23.37 3.77
N TRP A 244 14.30 -22.22 3.55
CA TRP A 244 13.57 -21.50 4.61
C TRP A 244 12.35 -22.29 5.06
N GLU A 245 12.22 -22.52 6.37
CA GLU A 245 11.11 -23.28 6.96
C GLU A 245 9.80 -22.49 6.98
N LYS A 246 8.70 -23.17 6.64
CA LYS A 246 7.34 -22.63 6.78
C LYS A 246 6.97 -22.41 8.24
N GLY A 247 6.17 -21.39 8.48
CA GLY A 247 5.41 -21.22 9.71
C GLY A 247 4.08 -21.96 9.69
N SER A 248 3.30 -21.77 10.75
CA SER A 248 1.93 -22.28 10.89
C SER A 248 0.95 -21.24 11.42
N TYR A 249 1.44 -20.05 11.80
CA TYR A 249 0.61 -19.01 12.35
C TYR A 249 -0.18 -18.33 11.24
N GLN A 250 -1.49 -18.18 11.46
CA GLN A 250 -2.38 -17.38 10.62
C GLN A 250 -3.12 -16.40 11.52
N ALA A 251 -3.06 -15.12 11.18
CA ALA A 251 -3.71 -14.08 11.95
C ALA A 251 -5.24 -14.20 11.79
N PRO A 252 -6.02 -14.32 12.88
CA PRO A 252 -7.48 -14.35 12.82
C PRO A 252 -8.04 -12.94 12.56
N ILE A 253 -7.91 -12.44 11.32
CA ILE A 253 -8.38 -11.10 10.95
C ILE A 253 -9.90 -11.03 11.10
N PRO A 254 -10.45 -10.13 11.94
CA PRO A 254 -11.88 -10.03 12.15
C PRO A 254 -12.55 -9.26 11.01
N GLU A 255 -13.67 -9.75 10.49
CA GLU A 255 -14.48 -9.03 9.50
C GLU A 255 -15.19 -7.82 10.13
N GLU A 256 -15.20 -6.69 9.43
CA GLU A 256 -15.94 -5.50 9.87
C GLU A 256 -17.44 -5.64 9.58
N PRO A 257 -18.33 -5.41 10.56
CA PRO A 257 -19.76 -5.41 10.30
C PRO A 257 -20.17 -4.26 9.36
N PRO A 258 -21.29 -4.41 8.62
CA PRO A 258 -21.84 -3.32 7.80
C PRO A 258 -22.09 -2.04 8.63
N ALA A 259 -21.80 -0.89 8.03
CA ALA A 259 -22.07 0.39 8.67
C ALA A 259 -23.58 0.57 8.90
N SER A 260 -23.98 0.94 10.12
CA SER A 260 -25.40 1.04 10.51
C SER A 260 -26.00 2.43 10.27
N ALA A 261 -25.19 3.48 10.32
CA ALA A 261 -25.60 4.87 10.05
C ALA A 261 -24.38 5.74 9.72
N PRO A 262 -24.57 6.90 9.07
CA PRO A 262 -23.52 7.91 8.94
C PRO A 262 -23.00 8.34 10.32
N GLN A 263 -21.69 8.56 10.42
CA GLN A 263 -21.02 9.03 11.62
C GLN A 263 -20.16 10.24 11.30
N SER A 264 -19.99 11.13 12.27
CA SER A 264 -19.09 12.27 12.18
C SER A 264 -18.25 12.39 13.44
N ILE A 265 -17.08 13.01 13.28
CA ILE A 265 -16.20 13.43 14.35
C ILE A 265 -15.64 14.80 13.98
N GLU A 266 -15.48 15.67 14.96
CA GLU A 266 -14.72 16.91 14.85
C GLU A 266 -13.45 16.72 15.68
N ILE A 267 -12.30 17.10 15.10
CA ILE A 267 -11.00 16.86 15.71
C ILE A 267 -10.35 18.21 15.96
N ASP A 268 -10.06 18.49 17.23
CA ASP A 268 -9.27 19.65 17.58
C ASP A 268 -7.80 19.43 17.21
N PHE A 269 -7.27 20.40 16.47
CA PHE A 269 -5.85 20.49 16.16
C PHE A 269 -5.24 21.71 16.85
N HIS A 270 -4.15 21.49 17.57
CA HIS A 270 -3.58 22.49 18.49
C HIS A 270 -2.89 23.66 17.78
N ALA A 271 -2.52 23.50 16.50
CA ALA A 271 -1.85 24.51 15.70
C ALA A 271 -2.82 25.13 14.66
N PRO A 272 -2.61 26.40 14.26
CA PRO A 272 -3.41 27.01 13.20
C PRO A 272 -3.29 26.23 11.89
N THR A 273 -4.43 25.78 11.36
CA THR A 273 -4.56 25.15 10.05
C THR A 273 -5.86 25.58 9.40
N LEU A 274 -5.92 25.53 8.07
CA LEU A 274 -7.21 25.55 7.37
C LEU A 274 -8.04 24.31 7.79
N PRO A 275 -9.37 24.42 7.88
CA PRO A 275 -10.23 23.27 8.10
C PRO A 275 -9.95 22.14 7.10
N LEU A 276 -9.75 20.93 7.61
CA LEU A 276 -9.66 19.72 6.83
C LEU A 276 -10.96 18.93 6.97
N LEU A 277 -11.46 18.43 5.86
CA LEU A 277 -12.67 17.63 5.77
C LEU A 277 -12.31 16.31 5.09
N ALA A 278 -12.75 15.20 5.67
CA ALA A 278 -12.74 13.89 5.03
C ALA A 278 -14.17 13.34 5.01
N VAL A 279 -14.61 12.91 3.83
CA VAL A 279 -15.92 12.26 3.63
C VAL A 279 -15.66 10.86 3.10
N SER A 280 -16.02 9.84 3.89
CA SER A 280 -15.66 8.44 3.60
C SER A 280 -16.85 7.51 3.50
N TYR A 281 -16.71 6.52 2.62
CA TYR A 281 -17.67 5.44 2.38
C TYR A 281 -16.97 4.09 2.45
N ARG A 282 -17.71 3.03 2.76
CA ARG A 282 -17.19 1.67 2.65
C ARG A 282 -16.88 1.34 1.19
N ALA A 283 -15.68 0.83 0.95
CA ALA A 283 -15.26 0.33 -0.34
C ALA A 283 -15.04 -1.19 -0.26
N PRO A 284 -15.23 -1.93 -1.37
CA PRO A 284 -14.99 -3.37 -1.39
C PRO A 284 -13.50 -3.68 -1.19
N ALA A 285 -13.24 -4.93 -0.79
CA ALA A 285 -11.91 -5.52 -0.88
C ALA A 285 -11.43 -5.53 -2.34
N TYR A 286 -10.12 -5.46 -2.53
CA TYR A 286 -9.50 -5.69 -3.82
C TYR A 286 -9.84 -7.09 -4.36
N SER A 287 -10.10 -7.17 -5.66
CA SER A 287 -10.30 -8.42 -6.36
C SER A 287 -9.66 -8.35 -7.74
N ASP A 288 -8.94 -9.41 -8.10
CA ASP A 288 -8.41 -9.62 -9.45
C ASP A 288 -9.43 -10.29 -10.40
N THR A 289 -10.63 -10.62 -9.90
CA THR A 289 -11.69 -11.28 -10.66
C THR A 289 -12.98 -10.46 -10.78
N VAL A 290 -13.15 -9.45 -9.92
CA VAL A 290 -14.28 -8.52 -9.93
C VAL A 290 -13.77 -7.11 -10.22
N ILE A 291 -14.49 -6.36 -11.05
CA ILE A 291 -14.04 -5.06 -11.57
C ILE A 291 -14.34 -3.86 -10.65
N ASP A 292 -14.91 -4.09 -9.47
CA ASP A 292 -15.45 -3.01 -8.61
C ASP A 292 -14.37 -1.98 -8.23
N SER A 293 -13.17 -2.42 -7.83
CA SER A 293 -12.06 -1.53 -7.52
C SER A 293 -11.63 -0.68 -8.72
N ALA A 294 -11.50 -1.31 -9.90
CA ALA A 294 -11.16 -0.59 -11.13
C ALA A 294 -12.24 0.42 -11.55
N VAL A 295 -13.52 0.11 -11.30
CA VAL A 295 -14.64 1.04 -11.54
C VAL A 295 -14.60 2.19 -10.54
N LEU A 296 -14.35 1.93 -9.26
CA LEU A 296 -14.22 2.96 -8.23
C LEU A 296 -13.05 3.90 -8.49
N ASP A 297 -11.89 3.40 -8.91
CA ASP A 297 -10.75 4.21 -9.34
C ASP A 297 -11.17 5.21 -10.43
N LEU A 298 -11.86 4.74 -11.47
CA LEU A 298 -12.33 5.59 -12.56
C LEU A 298 -13.34 6.64 -12.09
N ILE A 299 -14.32 6.23 -11.27
CA ILE A 299 -15.32 7.14 -10.69
C ILE A 299 -14.64 8.20 -9.83
N SER A 300 -13.61 7.81 -9.06
CA SER A 300 -12.86 8.70 -8.18
C SER A 300 -12.30 9.91 -8.94
N PHE A 301 -11.64 9.66 -10.08
CA PHE A 301 -11.07 10.71 -10.92
C PHE A 301 -12.14 11.49 -11.67
N GLN A 302 -13.18 10.82 -12.15
CA GLN A 302 -14.24 11.47 -12.91
C GLN A 302 -15.08 12.44 -12.05
N ALA A 303 -15.36 12.08 -10.79
CA ALA A 303 -16.18 12.85 -9.87
C ALA A 303 -15.37 13.86 -9.04
N PHE A 304 -14.14 13.52 -8.63
CA PHE A 304 -13.35 14.32 -7.68
C PHE A 304 -11.98 14.78 -8.19
N GLY A 305 -11.52 14.29 -9.35
CA GLY A 305 -10.25 14.69 -9.94
C GLY A 305 -10.24 16.12 -10.48
N GLU A 306 -9.07 16.63 -10.85
CA GLU A 306 -8.87 18.04 -11.26
C GLU A 306 -9.71 18.47 -12.49
N SER A 307 -10.14 17.50 -13.31
CA SER A 307 -11.02 17.74 -14.46
C SER A 307 -12.52 17.70 -14.13
N SER A 308 -12.90 17.32 -12.91
CA SER A 308 -14.30 17.14 -12.53
C SER A 308 -15.05 18.47 -12.38
N GLU A 309 -16.37 18.41 -12.55
CA GLU A 309 -17.21 19.61 -12.36
C GLU A 309 -17.22 20.08 -10.91
N LEU A 310 -17.15 19.14 -9.94
CA LEU A 310 -17.03 19.47 -8.53
C LEU A 310 -15.71 20.20 -8.24
N TYR A 311 -14.58 19.73 -8.79
CA TYR A 311 -13.28 20.38 -8.62
C TYR A 311 -13.30 21.80 -9.20
N LYS A 312 -13.73 21.96 -10.46
CA LYS A 312 -13.82 23.29 -11.11
C LYS A 312 -14.66 24.26 -10.26
N ARG A 313 -15.82 23.79 -9.79
CA ARG A 313 -16.74 24.58 -8.98
C ARG A 313 -16.12 24.98 -7.64
N LEU A 314 -15.60 24.03 -6.86
CA LEU A 314 -15.12 24.29 -5.50
C LEU A 314 -13.76 24.98 -5.46
N VAL A 315 -12.85 24.59 -6.35
CA VAL A 315 -11.44 25.03 -6.36
C VAL A 315 -11.24 26.27 -7.23
N LEU A 316 -11.77 26.27 -8.45
CA LEU A 316 -11.50 27.33 -9.44
C LEU A 316 -12.51 28.47 -9.38
N ASP A 317 -13.80 28.17 -9.39
CA ASP A 317 -14.87 29.17 -9.50
C ASP A 317 -15.21 29.81 -8.14
N GLN A 318 -15.63 28.98 -7.17
CA GLN A 318 -16.01 29.44 -5.84
C GLN A 318 -14.79 29.67 -4.94
N GLN A 319 -13.67 29.03 -5.27
CA GLN A 319 -12.42 29.10 -4.50
C GLN A 319 -12.58 28.77 -3.01
N LYS A 320 -13.54 27.93 -2.64
CA LYS A 320 -13.82 27.53 -1.25
C LYS A 320 -12.80 26.53 -0.69
N VAL A 321 -12.22 25.71 -1.56
CA VAL A 321 -11.18 24.75 -1.20
C VAL A 321 -9.90 25.05 -1.96
N ASP A 322 -8.74 24.74 -1.39
CA ASP A 322 -7.43 24.79 -2.08
C ASP A 322 -6.83 23.41 -2.32
N PHE A 323 -7.50 22.36 -1.83
CA PHE A 323 -7.16 20.96 -1.99
C PHE A 323 -8.47 20.17 -2.03
N LEU A 324 -8.60 19.31 -3.03
CA LEU A 324 -9.67 18.32 -3.18
C LEU A 324 -9.04 17.07 -3.79
N TYR A 325 -9.10 15.94 -3.07
CA TYR A 325 -8.39 14.73 -3.46
C TYR A 325 -9.22 13.48 -3.15
N PRO A 326 -9.54 12.63 -4.13
CA PRO A 326 -10.05 11.29 -3.86
C PRO A 326 -8.91 10.36 -3.42
N GLY A 327 -9.09 9.74 -2.27
CA GLY A 327 -8.28 8.63 -1.76
C GLY A 327 -9.06 7.33 -1.85
N TYR A 328 -8.72 6.51 -2.83
CA TYR A 328 -9.06 5.10 -2.87
C TYR A 328 -7.77 4.32 -3.10
N LEU A 329 -7.47 3.40 -2.19
CA LEU A 329 -6.30 2.53 -2.28
C LEU A 329 -6.79 1.09 -2.16
N ASP A 330 -6.21 0.20 -2.97
CA ASP A 330 -6.50 -1.22 -2.92
C ASP A 330 -6.07 -1.81 -1.58
N HIS A 331 -6.99 -2.56 -0.98
CA HIS A 331 -6.81 -3.24 0.29
C HIS A 331 -7.27 -4.69 0.18
N VAL A 332 -6.62 -5.59 0.93
CA VAL A 332 -6.98 -7.02 0.93
C VAL A 332 -8.41 -7.25 1.43
N ASP A 333 -8.84 -6.48 2.42
CA ASP A 333 -10.21 -6.51 2.96
C ASP A 333 -10.99 -5.23 2.64
N PRO A 334 -12.32 -5.19 2.85
CA PRO A 334 -13.10 -3.98 2.62
C PRO A 334 -12.58 -2.77 3.41
N TYR A 335 -12.37 -1.65 2.72
CA TYR A 335 -11.76 -0.44 3.26
C TYR A 335 -12.67 0.80 3.14
N LEU A 336 -12.06 1.97 2.96
CA LEU A 336 -12.69 3.26 2.77
C LEU A 336 -12.35 3.85 1.40
N PHE A 337 -13.35 4.43 0.76
CA PHE A 337 -13.21 5.43 -0.27
C PHE A 337 -13.39 6.80 0.39
N THR A 338 -12.38 7.67 0.34
CA THR A 338 -12.40 8.94 1.07
C THR A 338 -12.15 10.12 0.14
N VAL A 339 -12.99 11.15 0.21
CA VAL A 339 -12.72 12.44 -0.43
C VAL A 339 -12.21 13.40 0.63
N TYR A 340 -10.98 13.88 0.46
CA TYR A 340 -10.39 14.88 1.33
C TYR A 340 -10.53 16.27 0.70
N ALA A 341 -10.82 17.26 1.53
CA ALA A 341 -10.85 18.67 1.14
C ALA A 341 -10.21 19.55 2.21
N ARG A 342 -9.45 20.57 1.79
CA ARG A 342 -8.99 21.64 2.68
C ARG A 342 -9.73 22.92 2.35
N VAL A 343 -10.56 23.35 3.30
CA VAL A 343 -11.52 24.43 3.14
C VAL A 343 -10.91 25.73 3.64
N LYS A 344 -11.01 26.82 2.86
CA LYS A 344 -10.35 28.10 3.20
C LYS A 344 -11.01 28.84 4.36
N LYS A 345 -12.31 28.59 4.61
CA LYS A 345 -13.08 29.23 5.68
C LYS A 345 -13.92 28.20 6.43
N ALA A 346 -13.97 28.31 7.76
CA ALA A 346 -14.72 27.38 8.60
C ALA A 346 -16.23 27.39 8.30
N GLU A 347 -16.81 28.55 7.97
CA GLU A 347 -18.24 28.69 7.62
C GLU A 347 -18.64 27.94 6.34
N ASP A 348 -17.68 27.63 5.47
CA ASP A 348 -17.92 26.92 4.20
C ASP A 348 -17.87 25.38 4.34
N VAL A 349 -17.44 24.84 5.49
CA VAL A 349 -17.21 23.38 5.66
C VAL A 349 -18.48 22.57 5.41
N ALA A 350 -19.62 23.00 5.98
CA ALA A 350 -20.88 22.28 5.82
C ALA A 350 -21.40 22.30 4.37
N ASP A 351 -21.22 23.43 3.66
CA ASP A 351 -21.58 23.56 2.25
C ASP A 351 -20.68 22.68 1.36
N VAL A 352 -19.36 22.71 1.59
CA VAL A 352 -18.41 21.86 0.87
C VAL A 352 -18.72 20.37 1.09
N GLN A 353 -19.00 19.97 2.33
CA GLN A 353 -19.41 18.60 2.64
C GLN A 353 -20.67 18.21 1.87
N GLN A 354 -21.70 19.05 1.86
CA GLN A 354 -22.93 18.78 1.13
C GLN A 354 -22.69 18.64 -0.38
N GLN A 355 -21.82 19.48 -0.95
CA GLN A 355 -21.48 19.40 -2.37
C GLN A 355 -20.71 18.12 -2.71
N ILE A 356 -19.82 17.64 -1.83
CA ILE A 356 -19.14 16.34 -1.99
C ILE A 356 -20.18 15.21 -1.93
N LEU A 357 -21.06 15.22 -0.91
CA LEU A 357 -22.10 14.20 -0.74
C LEU A 357 -23.10 14.15 -1.89
N ALA A 358 -23.31 15.25 -2.62
CA ALA A 358 -24.22 15.31 -3.75
C ALA A 358 -23.62 14.77 -5.07
N GLU A 359 -22.30 14.62 -5.12
CA GLU A 359 -21.57 14.07 -6.27
C GLU A 359 -21.41 12.54 -6.19
N ILE A 360 -21.59 11.98 -4.99
CA ILE A 360 -21.55 10.54 -4.67
C ILE A 360 -22.97 9.97 -4.77
#